data_AF-A0AAU9X6M0-F1
#
_entry.id   AF-A0AAU9X6M0-F1
#
_cell.length_a   1.000
_cell.length_b   1.000
_cell.length_c   1.000
_cell.angle_alpha   90.00
_cell.angle_beta   90.00
_cell.angle_gamma   90.00
#
_symmetry.space_group_name_H-M   'P 1'
#
loop_
_entity.id
_entity.type
_entity.pdbx_description
1 polymer ?
#
loop_
_entity_poly.entity_id
_entity_poly.type
_entity_poly.pdbx_seq_one_letter_code
_entity_poly.pdbx_strand_id
1 'polypeptide(L)'
;IKIDIRSEGCNDPGKTPNTCGRAYIKVNDVEHAKQGRGHNVVVVDAVTGKELQCWYLNAVFFFNNTKTMNIIILILGVESFKISTDQQQAFSKCSWKFGTFNNFFFYFSKIVLVAVQDEGSKYVKTAFDALTRMGGYDLGFLDYRGSYALVGHPGDQKPSYVTQVQSKSGQGPSVISMTVPLTIMGPSIKIDIRSEGCNDPEITPNTCGRAYIKVNDVEHAKQGRGHNVVVVDAVTGIVEQSVRFDTHGNSDAGNQLKDFLNKISGDKIVLVAVQDEGSKYVKTAFDALTRMGGYDLGFLDYRGSYALVGHPGDQKPSYVTQVQSKSGQGPSVISMTVPLTISRLCNC
;
A
#
# COMPACT_ATOMS: atom_id res chain seq x y z
N ILE A 1 4.03 10.90 -15.87
CA ILE A 1 3.13 11.98 -15.41
C ILE A 1 3.82 13.30 -15.66
N LYS A 2 3.23 14.17 -16.48
CA LYS A 2 3.74 15.54 -16.66
C LYS A 2 3.27 16.38 -15.48
N ILE A 3 4.19 17.07 -14.84
CA ILE A 3 3.91 17.91 -13.66
C ILE A 3 4.44 19.31 -13.94
N ASP A 4 3.55 20.29 -13.87
CA ASP A 4 3.90 21.71 -13.94
C ASP A 4 3.36 22.42 -12.70
N ILE A 5 4.27 22.86 -11.83
CA ILE A 5 3.96 23.64 -10.63
C ILE A 5 4.51 25.04 -10.83
N ARG A 6 3.70 26.04 -10.50
CA ARG A 6 4.17 27.42 -10.36
C ARG A 6 3.61 28.02 -9.09
N SER A 7 4.49 28.66 -8.34
CA SER A 7 4.18 29.43 -7.14
C SER A 7 4.66 30.85 -7.34
N GLU A 8 3.82 31.82 -6.99
CA GLU A 8 4.09 33.24 -7.16
C GLU A 8 3.75 33.99 -5.86
N GLY A 9 4.72 34.76 -5.38
CA GLY A 9 4.55 35.79 -4.40
C GLY A 9 3.99 37.07 -5.01
N CYS A 10 3.24 37.84 -4.23
CA CYS A 10 2.63 39.07 -4.73
C CYS A 10 3.64 40.15 -5.14
N ASN A 11 4.86 40.07 -4.63
CA ASN A 11 5.94 41.02 -4.93
C ASN A 11 6.86 40.53 -6.07
N ASP A 12 6.61 39.35 -6.64
CA ASP A 12 7.57 38.72 -7.54
C ASP A 12 7.64 39.40 -8.91
N PRO A 13 8.86 39.63 -9.44
CA PRO A 13 9.04 39.95 -10.84
C PRO A 13 8.59 38.78 -11.72
N GLY A 14 7.97 39.07 -12.86
CA GLY A 14 7.53 38.04 -13.81
C GLY A 14 6.33 37.20 -13.33
N LYS A 15 5.63 37.61 -12.26
CA LYS A 15 4.34 37.03 -11.85
C LYS A 15 3.24 37.33 -12.86
N THR A 16 2.12 36.64 -12.74
CA THR A 16 0.94 36.87 -13.58
C THR A 16 0.48 38.35 -13.48
N PRO A 17 0.38 39.10 -14.60
CA PRO A 17 -0.01 40.51 -14.58
C PRO A 17 -1.37 40.74 -13.91
N ASN A 18 -1.50 41.85 -13.18
CA ASN A 18 -2.73 42.23 -12.46
C ASN A 18 -3.22 41.23 -11.42
N THR A 19 -2.32 40.42 -10.85
CA THR A 19 -2.63 39.49 -9.75
C THR A 19 -1.72 39.73 -8.55
N CYS A 20 -2.09 39.19 -7.38
CA CYS A 20 -1.22 39.14 -6.20
C CYS A 20 -0.47 37.80 -6.15
N GLY A 21 0.05 37.35 -7.30
CA GLY A 21 0.63 36.03 -7.50
C GLY A 21 -0.45 34.95 -7.70
N ARG A 22 -0.28 34.08 -8.69
CA ARG A 22 -1.08 32.87 -8.88
C ARG A 22 -0.23 31.63 -8.58
N ALA A 23 -0.85 30.66 -7.90
CA ALA A 23 -0.30 29.31 -7.85
C ALA A 23 -1.11 28.39 -8.76
N TYR A 24 -0.42 27.54 -9.50
CA TYR A 24 -1.04 26.43 -10.19
C TYR A 24 -0.27 25.13 -9.99
N ILE A 25 -1.02 24.03 -10.07
CA ILE A 25 -0.49 22.68 -10.06
C ILE A 25 -1.20 21.95 -11.19
N LYS A 26 -0.47 21.69 -12.27
CA LYS A 26 -0.98 20.93 -13.41
C LYS A 26 -0.40 19.53 -13.43
N VAL A 27 -1.28 18.56 -13.68
CA VAL A 27 -0.94 17.15 -13.82
C VAL A 27 -1.47 16.71 -15.18
N ASN A 28 -0.56 16.29 -16.07
CA ASN A 28 -0.87 15.97 -17.46
C ASN A 28 -1.69 17.10 -18.14
N ASP A 29 -1.23 18.34 -17.98
CA ASP A 29 -1.83 19.57 -18.53
C ASP A 29 -3.19 19.99 -17.95
N VAL A 30 -3.74 19.23 -16.98
CA VAL A 30 -4.98 19.56 -16.26
C VAL A 30 -4.67 20.30 -14.97
N GLU A 31 -5.35 21.41 -14.70
CA GLU A 31 -5.22 22.20 -13.46
C GLU A 31 -5.94 21.53 -12.28
N HIS A 32 -5.24 21.43 -11.14
CA HIS A 32 -5.78 20.87 -9.91
C HIS A 32 -5.70 21.81 -8.70
N ALA A 33 -4.96 22.92 -8.77
CA ALA A 33 -4.91 23.87 -7.66
C ALA A 33 -6.24 24.65 -7.54
N LYS A 34 -6.71 24.85 -6.31
CA LYS A 34 -7.92 25.66 -6.03
C LYS A 34 -7.69 27.18 -6.18
N GLN A 35 -6.46 27.60 -6.52
CA GLN A 35 -6.05 28.99 -6.74
C GLN A 35 -6.39 29.93 -5.58
N GLY A 36 -6.37 29.41 -4.35
CA GLY A 36 -6.56 30.18 -3.12
C GLY A 36 -5.24 30.72 -2.56
N ARG A 37 -5.30 31.80 -1.79
CA ARG A 37 -4.14 32.31 -1.03
C ARG A 37 -3.63 31.23 -0.06
N GLY A 38 -2.32 31.13 0.11
CA GLY A 38 -1.67 30.13 0.96
C GLY A 38 -1.21 28.89 0.21
N HIS A 39 -1.12 27.76 0.91
CA HIS A 39 -0.61 26.50 0.37
C HIS A 39 -1.71 25.77 -0.39
N ASN A 40 -1.46 25.51 -1.66
CA ASN A 40 -2.26 24.63 -2.50
C ASN A 40 -1.55 23.27 -2.53
N VAL A 41 -2.28 22.19 -2.22
CA VAL A 41 -1.73 20.84 -2.13
C VAL A 41 -2.56 19.90 -3.01
N VAL A 42 -1.90 19.14 -3.87
CA VAL A 42 -2.52 18.13 -4.74
C VAL A 42 -1.82 16.80 -4.50
N VAL A 43 -2.58 15.71 -4.37
CA VAL A 43 -2.04 14.36 -4.20
C VAL A 43 -2.38 13.54 -5.42
N VAL A 44 -1.34 13.03 -6.09
CA VAL A 44 -1.45 12.25 -7.31
C VAL A 44 -1.00 10.83 -7.02
N ASP A 45 -1.72 9.86 -7.57
CA ASP A 45 -1.25 8.48 -7.61
C ASP A 45 -0.16 8.33 -8.69
N ALA A 46 1.04 7.95 -8.26
CA ALA A 46 2.25 7.81 -9.07
C ALA A 46 2.15 6.69 -10.13
N VAL A 47 1.18 5.78 -9.98
CA VAL A 47 0.97 4.63 -10.88
C VAL A 47 -0.01 4.99 -12.00
N THR A 48 -1.07 5.72 -11.69
CA THR A 48 -2.15 6.06 -12.63
C THR A 48 -2.05 7.49 -13.16
N GLY A 49 -1.33 8.37 -12.46
CA GLY A 49 -1.29 9.80 -12.75
C GLY A 49 -2.59 10.54 -12.50
N LYS A 50 -3.57 9.91 -11.84
CA LYS A 50 -4.84 10.54 -11.46
C LYS A 50 -4.71 11.26 -10.13
N GLU A 51 -5.36 12.42 -10.02
CA GLU A 51 -5.59 13.05 -8.73
C GLU A 51 -6.45 12.12 -7.87
N LEU A 52 -6.03 11.90 -6.62
CA LEU A 52 -6.86 11.20 -5.64
C LEU A 52 -7.91 12.19 -5.12
N GLN A 53 -9.04 12.32 -5.81
CA GLN A 53 -10.21 13.00 -5.25
C GLN A 53 -10.81 12.13 -4.15
N CYS A 54 -10.35 12.35 -2.92
CA CYS A 54 -10.95 11.70 -1.77
C CYS A 54 -12.32 12.35 -1.52
N TRP A 55 -13.40 11.65 -1.89
CA TRP A 55 -14.73 11.98 -1.42
C TRP A 55 -14.72 12.02 0.11
N TYR A 56 -15.00 13.21 0.66
CA TYR A 56 -15.29 13.48 2.06
C TYR A 56 -14.23 13.05 3.09
N LEU A 57 -13.23 13.91 3.25
CA LEU A 57 -13.11 14.61 4.53
C LEU A 57 -12.82 16.06 4.22
N ASN A 58 -13.69 16.94 4.70
CA ASN A 58 -13.47 18.37 4.73
C ASN A 58 -12.14 18.65 5.45
N ALA A 59 -11.04 18.76 4.71
CA ALA A 59 -9.88 19.51 5.15
C ALA A 59 -10.28 20.99 5.10
N VAL A 60 -11.18 21.39 6.00
CA VAL A 60 -11.42 22.78 6.30
C VAL A 60 -10.26 23.19 7.19
N PHE A 61 -9.32 23.94 6.63
CA PHE A 61 -8.31 24.66 7.39
C PHE A 61 -9.02 25.73 8.23
N PHE A 62 -9.50 25.37 9.42
CA PHE A 62 -9.95 26.36 10.40
C PHE A 62 -8.73 26.90 11.16
N PHE A 63 -8.33 28.12 10.81
CA PHE A 63 -7.51 28.94 11.69
C PHE A 63 -8.39 29.41 12.84
N ASN A 64 -8.20 28.88 14.05
CA ASN A 64 -8.81 29.48 15.23
C ASN A 64 -7.78 29.78 16.33
N ASN A 65 -7.86 31.01 16.81
CA ASN A 65 -7.03 31.65 17.84
C ASN A 65 -7.30 31.04 19.21
N THR A 66 -6.85 29.83 19.49
CA THR A 66 -6.64 29.36 20.87
C THR A 66 -5.57 28.28 20.89
N LYS A 67 -4.63 28.44 21.81
CA LYS A 67 -3.41 27.66 22.01
C LYS A 67 -3.68 26.15 22.14
N THR A 68 -3.55 25.44 21.03
CA THR A 68 -3.09 24.04 20.78
C THR A 68 -3.70 23.62 19.45
N MET A 69 -2.93 23.64 18.37
CA MET A 69 -3.39 23.18 17.06
C MET A 69 -3.24 21.65 16.97
N ASN A 70 -4.38 20.96 16.98
CA ASN A 70 -4.50 19.64 16.36
C ASN A 70 -4.47 19.84 14.84
N ILE A 71 -3.31 19.62 14.22
CA ILE A 71 -3.25 19.33 12.80
C ILE A 71 -3.82 17.91 12.65
N ILE A 72 -5.14 17.82 12.47
CA ILE A 72 -5.76 16.64 11.88
C ILE A 72 -5.47 16.71 10.38
N ILE A 73 -4.22 16.45 10.02
CA ILE A 73 -3.99 15.66 8.82
C ILE A 73 -4.56 14.30 9.21
N LEU A 74 -5.49 13.76 8.43
CA LEU A 74 -5.92 12.36 8.56
C LEU A 74 -4.78 11.45 8.06
N ILE A 75 -3.68 11.50 8.79
CA ILE A 75 -2.47 10.68 8.76
C ILE A 75 -2.09 10.55 10.23
N LEU A 76 -2.96 9.96 11.03
CA LEU A 76 -2.57 9.50 12.36
C LEU A 76 -3.19 8.12 12.55
N GLY A 77 -2.32 7.11 12.46
CA GLY A 77 -2.43 6.01 13.39
C GLY A 77 -2.23 6.57 14.79
N VAL A 78 -3.31 6.57 15.59
CA VAL A 78 -3.22 6.49 17.04
C VAL A 78 -4.21 5.42 17.44
N GLU A 79 -3.75 4.42 18.17
CA GLU A 79 -4.63 3.50 18.87
C GLU A 79 -5.46 4.33 19.86
N SER A 80 -6.78 4.33 19.66
CA SER A 80 -7.83 4.90 20.52
C SER A 80 -7.90 6.44 20.70
N PHE A 81 -8.93 7.05 20.09
CA PHE A 81 -9.46 8.37 20.48
C PHE A 81 -10.99 8.31 20.55
N LYS A 82 -11.60 8.82 21.63
CA LYS A 82 -13.07 8.90 21.77
C LYS A 82 -13.59 10.15 21.07
N ILE A 83 -14.56 9.97 20.19
CA ILE A 83 -15.26 11.04 19.45
C ILE A 83 -16.51 11.47 20.23
N SER A 84 -16.90 12.75 20.16
CA SER A 84 -18.11 13.27 20.83
C SER A 84 -19.41 12.73 20.20
N THR A 85 -20.50 12.76 20.97
CA THR A 85 -21.82 12.19 20.61
C THR A 85 -22.39 12.77 19.31
N ASP A 86 -22.11 14.04 19.01
CA ASP A 86 -22.58 14.71 17.80
C ASP A 86 -21.87 14.22 16.53
N GLN A 87 -20.62 13.74 16.67
CA GLN A 87 -19.87 13.15 15.56
C GLN A 87 -20.41 11.75 15.22
N GLN A 88 -20.85 10.97 16.22
CA GLN A 88 -21.42 9.63 15.99
C GLN A 88 -22.70 9.67 15.14
N GLN A 89 -23.51 10.73 15.25
CA GLN A 89 -24.75 10.90 14.49
C GLN A 89 -24.53 11.22 13.00
N ALA A 90 -23.37 11.78 12.63
CA ALA A 90 -23.00 11.99 11.22
C ALA A 90 -22.51 10.68 10.57
N PHE A 91 -21.85 9.80 11.34
CA PHE A 91 -21.37 8.51 10.85
C PHE A 91 -22.47 7.44 10.73
N SER A 92 -23.57 7.54 11.50
CA SER A 92 -24.64 6.53 11.50
C SER A 92 -25.53 6.51 10.25
N LYS A 93 -25.33 7.43 9.29
CA LYS A 93 -26.05 7.47 8.01
C LYS A 93 -25.32 6.79 6.85
N CYS A 94 -24.05 6.39 7.03
CA CYS A 94 -23.32 5.55 6.08
C CYS A 94 -23.09 4.18 6.72
N SER A 95 -23.60 3.14 6.08
CA SER A 95 -23.46 1.76 6.53
C SER A 95 -22.00 1.26 6.38
N TRP A 96 -21.14 1.60 7.33
CA TRP A 96 -19.78 1.04 7.45
C TRP A 96 -19.74 0.03 8.60
N LYS A 97 -19.45 -1.25 8.29
CA LYS A 97 -18.99 -2.21 9.30
C LYS A 97 -17.54 -1.86 9.62
N PHE A 98 -17.26 -1.51 10.88
CA PHE A 98 -15.91 -1.30 11.38
C PHE A 98 -15.09 -2.59 11.27
N GLY A 99 -14.28 -2.70 10.21
CA GLY A 99 -13.12 -3.58 10.14
C GLY A 99 -11.87 -2.71 10.30
N THR A 100 -10.97 -3.09 11.20
CA THR A 100 -9.67 -2.46 11.43
C THR A 100 -8.85 -2.42 10.14
N PHE A 101 -8.91 -1.30 9.41
CA PHE A 101 -8.02 -1.03 8.28
C PHE A 101 -6.71 -0.43 8.81
N ASN A 102 -5.64 -1.23 8.78
CA ASN A 102 -4.29 -0.72 9.00
C ASN A 102 -3.89 0.19 7.82
N ASN A 103 -4.06 1.50 8.02
CA ASN A 103 -3.82 2.59 7.06
C ASN A 103 -2.33 2.84 6.70
N PHE A 104 -1.46 1.82 6.78
CA PHE A 104 -0.01 2.02 6.69
C PHE A 104 0.55 2.00 5.26
N PHE A 105 -0.18 1.45 4.28
CA PHE A 105 0.40 1.13 2.96
C PHE A 105 -0.04 2.01 1.77
N PHE A 106 -0.95 2.98 1.97
CA PHE A 106 -1.32 3.94 0.91
C PHE A 106 -0.22 4.95 0.55
N TYR A 107 1.01 4.82 1.07
CA TYR A 107 2.05 5.86 0.98
C TYR A 107 3.02 5.68 -0.19
N PHE A 108 3.35 4.45 -0.59
CA PHE A 108 4.48 4.23 -1.51
C PHE A 108 4.22 4.58 -2.98
N SER A 109 2.97 4.88 -3.34
CA SER A 109 2.60 5.30 -4.70
C SER A 109 2.12 6.75 -4.77
N LYS A 110 2.34 7.61 -3.76
CA LYS A 110 1.80 8.98 -3.77
C LYS A 110 2.86 10.03 -4.09
N ILE A 111 2.50 10.93 -5.00
CA ILE A 111 3.24 12.17 -5.26
C ILE A 111 2.43 13.31 -4.64
N VAL A 112 3.07 14.13 -3.81
CA VAL A 112 2.43 15.30 -3.20
C VAL A 112 3.03 16.55 -3.82
N LEU A 113 2.16 17.38 -4.37
CA LEU A 113 2.50 18.59 -5.07
C LEU A 113 2.07 19.77 -4.21
N VAL A 114 2.97 20.71 -3.95
CA VAL A 114 2.70 21.89 -3.14
C VAL A 114 3.08 23.14 -3.92
N ALA A 115 2.21 24.16 -3.87
CA ALA A 115 2.47 25.48 -4.43
C ALA A 115 1.90 26.57 -3.51
N VAL A 116 2.67 27.63 -3.26
CA VAL A 116 2.20 28.77 -2.45
C VAL A 116 1.67 29.90 -3.35
N GLN A 117 0.52 30.48 -2.99
CA GLN A 117 -0.04 31.67 -3.64
C GLN A 117 -0.06 32.85 -2.67
N ASP A 118 0.41 34.02 -3.13
CA ASP A 118 0.51 35.27 -2.36
C ASP A 118 1.46 35.16 -1.17
N GLU A 119 1.06 34.45 -0.11
CA GLU A 119 1.78 34.34 1.16
C GLU A 119 1.46 33.02 1.87
N GLY A 120 2.50 32.31 2.35
CA GLY A 120 2.36 31.08 3.13
C GLY A 120 3.14 31.05 4.45
N SER A 121 3.99 32.04 4.72
CA SER A 121 4.97 32.03 5.82
C SER A 121 4.36 32.11 7.22
N LYS A 122 3.18 32.71 7.38
CA LYS A 122 2.65 33.09 8.70
C LYS A 122 2.41 31.93 9.67
N TYR A 123 1.98 30.77 9.16
CA TYR A 123 1.61 29.61 9.99
C TYR A 123 2.22 28.28 9.52
N VAL A 124 3.15 28.31 8.55
CA VAL A 124 3.72 27.09 7.96
C VAL A 124 4.67 26.33 8.89
N LYS A 125 5.19 26.98 9.95
CA LYS A 125 6.18 26.35 10.86
C LYS A 125 5.70 25.01 11.43
N THR A 126 4.41 24.87 11.72
CA THR A 126 3.82 23.62 12.23
C THR A 126 3.72 22.52 11.17
N ALA A 127 3.90 22.85 9.89
CA ALA A 127 3.91 21.92 8.76
C ALA A 127 5.33 21.57 8.29
N PHE A 128 6.39 22.11 8.91
CA PHE A 128 7.77 21.87 8.49
C PHE A 128 8.13 20.39 8.54
N ASP A 129 7.84 19.70 9.63
CA ASP A 129 8.12 18.27 9.77
C ASP A 129 7.43 17.45 8.67
N ALA A 130 6.19 17.81 8.33
CA ALA A 130 5.45 17.16 7.26
C ALA A 130 6.10 17.41 5.89
N LEU A 131 6.43 18.65 5.55
CA LEU A 131 7.09 18.99 4.29
C LEU A 131 8.49 18.38 4.19
N THR A 132 9.26 18.37 5.27
CA THR A 132 10.56 17.71 5.35
C THR A 132 10.42 16.20 5.14
N ARG A 133 9.42 15.56 5.76
CA ARG A 133 9.10 14.15 5.49
C ARG A 133 8.77 13.91 4.02
N MET A 134 8.24 14.87 3.29
CA MET A 134 7.97 14.73 1.85
C MET A 134 9.22 14.95 0.97
N GLY A 135 10.34 15.36 1.55
CA GLY A 135 11.58 15.68 0.84
C GLY A 135 11.86 17.18 0.69
N GLY A 136 11.04 18.04 1.30
CA GLY A 136 11.35 19.46 1.39
C GLY A 136 12.53 19.75 2.31
N TYR A 137 13.21 20.87 2.08
CA TYR A 137 14.38 21.29 2.86
C TYR A 137 14.40 22.81 3.05
N ASP A 138 15.12 23.29 4.06
CA ASP A 138 15.34 24.72 4.34
C ASP A 138 14.05 25.57 4.29
N LEU A 139 13.00 25.13 4.98
CA LEU A 139 11.69 25.78 4.97
C LEU A 139 11.66 27.09 5.78
N GLY A 140 12.71 27.33 6.58
CA GLY A 140 12.95 28.62 7.23
C GLY A 140 13.26 29.76 6.25
N PHE A 141 13.56 29.42 4.99
CA PHE A 141 13.77 30.35 3.89
C PHE A 141 12.47 30.97 3.34
N LEU A 142 11.30 30.38 3.64
CA LEU A 142 10.00 30.87 3.20
C LEU A 142 9.62 32.16 3.96
N ASP A 143 9.91 33.31 3.37
CA ASP A 143 9.59 34.62 3.93
C ASP A 143 8.21 35.13 3.52
N TYR A 144 7.81 36.25 4.10
CA TYR A 144 6.54 36.91 3.76
C TYR A 144 6.52 37.19 2.25
N ARG A 145 5.54 36.58 1.56
CA ARG A 145 5.39 36.62 0.09
C ARG A 145 6.52 35.97 -0.72
N GLY A 146 7.27 35.06 -0.13
CA GLY A 146 8.13 34.14 -0.87
C GLY A 146 7.30 33.12 -1.67
N SER A 147 7.92 32.56 -2.71
CA SER A 147 7.35 31.49 -3.53
C SER A 147 7.96 30.14 -3.17
N TYR A 148 7.17 29.07 -3.29
CA TYR A 148 7.57 27.71 -2.96
C TYR A 148 6.79 26.68 -3.75
N ALA A 149 7.53 25.78 -4.38
CA ALA A 149 7.04 24.65 -5.14
C ALA A 149 7.75 23.37 -4.67
N LEU A 150 6.99 22.30 -4.46
CA LEU A 150 7.52 20.98 -4.06
C LEU A 150 6.83 19.89 -4.87
N VAL A 151 7.63 18.98 -5.43
CA VAL A 151 7.22 17.64 -5.84
C VAL A 151 7.80 16.67 -4.80
N GLY A 152 6.96 16.18 -3.90
CA GLY A 152 7.35 15.39 -2.74
C GLY A 152 6.85 13.95 -2.79
N HIS A 153 7.49 13.09 -1.98
CA HIS A 153 7.15 11.67 -1.85
C HIS A 153 7.20 11.24 -0.38
N PRO A 154 6.17 10.53 0.14
CA PRO A 154 6.07 10.25 1.58
C PRO A 154 6.90 9.04 2.04
N GLY A 155 7.36 8.19 1.11
CA GLY A 155 8.20 7.03 1.43
C GLY A 155 9.60 7.42 1.92
N ASP A 156 10.19 6.62 2.80
CA ASP A 156 11.46 6.95 3.49
C ASP A 156 12.62 7.17 2.51
N GLN A 157 12.71 6.34 1.47
CA GLN A 157 13.61 6.57 0.35
C GLN A 157 12.94 7.49 -0.68
N LYS A 158 13.58 8.63 -0.95
CA LYS A 158 13.07 9.62 -1.90
C LYS A 158 13.41 9.20 -3.33
N PRO A 159 12.42 9.10 -4.23
CA PRO A 159 12.67 8.95 -5.66
C PRO A 159 13.46 10.14 -6.21
N SER A 160 14.18 9.91 -7.32
CA SER A 160 15.01 10.93 -7.96
C SER A 160 14.24 12.15 -8.48
N TYR A 161 12.92 12.05 -8.66
CA TYR A 161 12.07 13.14 -9.09
C TYR A 161 11.66 14.09 -7.94
N VAL A 162 11.94 13.74 -6.68
CA VAL A 162 11.63 14.62 -5.55
C VAL A 162 12.45 15.88 -5.68
N THR A 163 11.78 17.03 -5.77
CA THR A 163 12.44 18.32 -5.96
C THR A 163 11.69 19.45 -5.31
N GLN A 164 12.43 20.47 -4.90
CA GLN A 164 11.90 21.69 -4.31
C GLN A 164 12.52 22.90 -5.00
N VAL A 165 11.71 23.92 -5.26
CA VAL A 165 12.17 25.25 -5.68
C VAL A 165 11.52 26.27 -4.77
N GLN A 166 12.31 27.23 -4.28
CA GLN A 166 11.83 28.32 -3.44
C GLN A 166 12.57 29.61 -3.76
N SER A 167 11.93 30.75 -3.51
CA SER A 167 12.51 32.08 -3.70
C SER A 167 11.94 33.06 -2.69
N LYS A 168 12.78 33.99 -2.22
CA LYS A 168 12.31 35.05 -1.32
C LYS A 168 11.40 36.03 -2.05
N SER A 169 10.60 36.77 -1.29
CA SER A 169 9.74 37.81 -1.84
C SER A 169 10.49 38.74 -2.79
N GLY A 170 9.99 38.88 -4.02
CA GLY A 170 10.57 39.78 -5.01
C GLY A 170 11.77 39.20 -5.76
N GLN A 171 12.13 37.94 -5.50
CA GLN A 171 13.16 37.22 -6.27
C GLN A 171 12.59 36.40 -7.43
N GLY A 172 11.27 36.27 -7.48
CA GLY A 172 10.58 35.66 -8.62
C GLY A 172 9.82 34.38 -8.26
N PRO A 173 9.10 33.84 -9.25
CA PRO A 173 8.29 32.64 -9.08
C PRO A 173 9.15 31.39 -8.91
N SER A 174 8.65 30.45 -8.12
CA SER A 174 9.19 29.10 -8.01
C SER A 174 8.47 28.19 -8.98
N VAL A 175 9.20 27.65 -9.96
CA VAL A 175 8.64 26.87 -11.07
C VAL A 175 9.30 25.49 -11.11
N ILE A 176 8.48 24.46 -11.15
CA ILE A 176 8.90 23.08 -11.42
C ILE A 176 8.14 22.61 -12.65
N SER A 177 8.87 22.19 -13.68
CA SER A 177 8.30 21.51 -14.86
C SER A 177 9.09 20.24 -15.10
N MET A 178 8.43 19.10 -14.98
CA MET A 178 9.08 17.80 -15.10
C MET A 178 8.14 16.71 -15.60
N THR A 179 8.73 15.62 -16.08
CA THR A 179 8.01 14.36 -16.27
C THR A 179 8.47 13.37 -15.23
N VAL A 180 7.56 12.97 -14.34
CA VAL A 180 7.79 11.84 -13.44
C VAL A 180 7.58 10.56 -14.25
N PRO A 181 8.58 9.67 -14.36
CA PRO A 181 8.36 8.36 -14.98
C PRO A 181 7.26 7.64 -14.20
N LEU A 182 6.21 7.20 -14.88
CA LEU A 182 5.24 6.29 -14.27
C LEU A 182 6.05 5.09 -13.78
N THR A 183 5.96 4.80 -12.49
CA THR A 183 6.62 3.60 -11.97
C THR A 183 5.82 2.42 -12.49
N ILE A 184 6.24 1.86 -13.64
CA ILE A 184 5.61 0.68 -14.25
C ILE A 184 5.72 -0.53 -13.30
N MET A 185 6.68 -0.49 -12.36
CA MET A 185 6.65 -1.32 -11.16
C MET A 185 5.75 -0.65 -10.12
N GLY A 186 4.44 -0.91 -10.19
CA GLY A 186 3.56 -0.64 -9.05
C GLY A 186 4.11 -1.31 -7.77
N PRO A 187 3.64 -0.90 -6.58
CA PRO A 187 4.10 -1.52 -5.35
C PRO A 187 3.95 -3.04 -5.45
N SER A 188 4.95 -3.77 -4.99
CA SER A 188 5.01 -5.22 -5.10
C SER A 188 5.49 -5.82 -3.80
N ILE A 189 5.18 -7.10 -3.60
CA ILE A 189 5.67 -7.88 -2.46
C ILE A 189 6.54 -9.02 -2.95
N LYS A 190 7.62 -9.28 -2.23
CA LYS A 190 8.45 -10.46 -2.44
C LYS A 190 7.81 -11.63 -1.69
N ILE A 191 7.65 -12.75 -2.39
CA ILE A 191 7.09 -13.99 -1.86
C ILE A 191 8.14 -15.07 -2.01
N ASP A 192 8.44 -15.75 -0.90
CA ASP A 192 9.34 -16.90 -0.86
C ASP A 192 8.68 -18.01 -0.05
N ILE A 193 8.30 -19.09 -0.74
CA ILE A 193 7.62 -20.26 -0.18
C ILE A 193 8.51 -21.47 -0.35
N ARG A 194 8.66 -22.23 0.71
CA ARG A 194 9.28 -23.56 0.68
C ARG A 194 8.41 -24.56 1.40
N SER A 195 8.08 -25.63 0.69
CA SER A 195 7.38 -26.80 1.23
C SER A 195 8.32 -27.99 1.25
N GLU A 196 8.28 -28.76 2.33
CA GLU A 196 9.17 -29.89 2.58
C GLU A 196 8.38 -31.07 3.14
N GLY A 197 8.50 -32.22 2.52
CA GLY A 197 8.14 -33.51 3.10
C GLY A 197 9.25 -34.06 3.98
N CYS A 198 8.93 -34.92 4.95
CA CYS A 198 9.94 -35.48 5.87
C CYS A 198 11.00 -36.34 5.16
N ASN A 199 10.72 -36.80 3.94
CA ASN A 199 11.63 -37.61 3.14
C ASN A 199 12.45 -36.78 2.14
N ASP A 200 12.22 -35.47 2.05
CA ASP A 200 12.90 -34.63 1.06
C ASP A 200 14.39 -34.45 1.38
N PRO A 201 15.25 -34.31 0.35
CA PRO A 201 16.64 -33.93 0.54
C PRO A 201 16.76 -32.50 1.06
N GLU A 202 17.92 -32.18 1.66
CA GLU A 202 18.27 -30.82 2.11
C GLU A 202 17.30 -30.19 3.14
N ILE A 203 16.52 -31.02 3.85
CA ILE A 203 15.74 -30.57 5.00
C ILE A 203 16.66 -30.24 6.19
N THR A 204 16.14 -29.46 7.13
CA THR A 204 16.87 -29.17 8.38
C THR A 204 17.18 -30.49 9.11
N PRO A 205 18.45 -30.79 9.47
CA PRO A 205 18.81 -32.03 10.14
C PRO A 205 18.00 -32.28 11.41
N ASN A 206 17.63 -33.54 11.66
CA ASN A 206 16.82 -33.97 12.81
C ASN A 206 15.41 -33.36 12.87
N THR A 207 14.84 -33.00 11.71
CA THR A 207 13.44 -32.55 11.58
C THR A 207 12.70 -33.39 10.55
N CYS A 208 11.37 -33.25 10.49
CA CYS A 208 10.56 -33.76 9.39
C CYS A 208 10.22 -32.64 8.39
N GLY A 209 11.24 -31.89 7.99
CA GLY A 209 11.09 -30.68 7.18
C GLY A 209 10.56 -29.49 7.98
N ARG A 210 10.85 -28.30 7.47
CA ARG A 210 10.41 -27.01 8.00
C ARG A 210 9.93 -26.15 6.84
N ALA A 211 8.62 -26.16 6.62
CA ALA A 211 8.00 -25.29 5.63
C ALA A 211 8.06 -23.83 6.12
N TYR A 212 8.16 -22.92 5.16
CA TYR A 212 8.22 -21.49 5.44
C TYR A 212 7.45 -20.72 4.37
N ILE A 213 6.85 -19.61 4.77
CA ILE A 213 6.17 -18.69 3.87
C ILE A 213 6.59 -17.28 4.28
N LYS A 214 7.45 -16.67 3.46
CA LYS A 214 7.94 -15.32 3.68
C LYS A 214 7.26 -14.32 2.77
N VAL A 215 6.85 -13.20 3.36
CA VAL A 215 6.37 -12.02 2.66
C VAL A 215 7.32 -10.88 2.99
N ASN A 216 7.97 -10.30 1.98
CA ASN A 216 9.03 -9.30 2.15
C ASN A 216 10.12 -9.74 3.14
N ASP A 217 10.60 -10.98 2.97
CA ASP A 217 11.63 -11.62 3.80
C ASP A 217 11.24 -11.87 5.27
N VAL A 218 10.00 -11.59 5.66
CA VAL A 218 9.45 -11.87 7.00
C VAL A 218 8.67 -13.18 6.99
N GLU A 219 8.98 -14.09 7.92
CA GLU A 219 8.31 -15.39 8.06
C GLU A 219 6.89 -15.28 8.64
N HIS A 220 5.93 -15.97 8.04
CA HIS A 220 4.53 -15.95 8.47
C HIS A 220 3.87 -17.33 8.64
N ALA A 221 4.46 -18.44 8.19
CA ALA A 221 3.88 -19.76 8.39
C ALA A 221 3.90 -20.16 9.89
N LYS A 222 2.96 -21.02 10.29
CA LYS A 222 2.95 -21.60 11.65
C LYS A 222 3.95 -22.75 11.82
N GLN A 223 4.57 -23.21 10.73
CA GLN A 223 5.63 -24.21 10.68
C GLN A 223 5.30 -25.52 11.41
N GLY A 224 4.14 -26.11 11.08
CA GLY A 224 3.75 -27.43 11.58
C GLY A 224 3.25 -28.34 10.48
N ARG A 225 3.16 -29.64 10.79
CA ARG A 225 2.67 -30.67 9.87
C ARG A 225 1.34 -30.30 9.20
N GLY A 226 1.22 -30.67 7.93
CA GLY A 226 0.05 -30.39 7.10
C GLY A 226 0.17 -29.09 6.31
N HIS A 227 -0.97 -28.49 5.96
CA HIS A 227 -1.05 -27.29 5.14
C HIS A 227 -0.91 -26.03 5.99
N ASN A 228 0.14 -25.26 5.75
CA ASN A 228 0.31 -23.93 6.30
C ASN A 228 -0.20 -22.93 5.26
N VAL A 229 -1.11 -22.04 5.66
CA VAL A 229 -1.77 -21.08 4.76
C VAL A 229 -1.58 -19.66 5.30
N VAL A 230 -1.10 -18.76 4.45
CA VAL A 230 -0.98 -17.33 4.73
C VAL A 230 -1.83 -16.56 3.73
N VAL A 231 -2.62 -15.61 4.22
CA VAL A 231 -3.48 -14.76 3.38
C VAL A 231 -2.93 -13.34 3.43
N VAL A 232 -2.64 -12.79 2.25
CA VAL A 232 -2.13 -11.43 2.07
C VAL A 232 -3.19 -10.61 1.35
N ASP A 233 -3.43 -9.40 1.82
CA ASP A 233 -4.24 -8.44 1.09
C ASP A 233 -3.52 -8.00 -0.19
N ALA A 234 -4.12 -8.23 -1.36
CA ALA A 234 -3.45 -8.00 -2.64
C ALA A 234 -3.31 -6.52 -2.97
N VAL A 235 -4.02 -5.61 -2.29
CA VAL A 235 -3.94 -4.16 -2.51
C VAL A 235 -2.83 -3.55 -1.66
N THR A 236 -2.71 -4.00 -0.41
CA THR A 236 -1.81 -3.41 0.59
C THR A 236 -0.54 -4.22 0.83
N GLY A 237 -0.53 -5.50 0.49
CA GLY A 237 0.57 -6.41 0.79
C GLY A 237 0.64 -6.85 2.25
N ILE A 238 -0.36 -6.51 3.07
CA ILE A 238 -0.40 -6.84 4.50
C ILE A 238 -0.87 -8.29 4.68
N VAL A 239 -0.15 -9.04 5.53
CA VAL A 239 -0.59 -10.37 5.96
C VAL A 239 -1.76 -10.24 6.93
N GLU A 240 -2.92 -10.77 6.56
CA GLU A 240 -4.15 -10.71 7.36
C GLU A 240 -4.34 -11.94 8.24
N GLN A 241 -3.96 -13.12 7.72
CA GLN A 241 -4.21 -14.39 8.39
C GLN A 241 -3.04 -15.36 8.16
N SER A 242 -2.75 -16.16 9.19
CA SER A 242 -1.79 -17.27 9.14
C SER A 242 -2.35 -18.43 9.97
N VAL A 243 -2.60 -19.55 9.30
CA VAL A 243 -3.29 -20.72 9.86
C VAL A 243 -2.59 -22.01 9.40
N ARG A 244 -2.68 -23.07 10.21
CA ARG A 244 -2.17 -24.40 9.86
C ARG A 244 -3.25 -25.45 10.06
N PHE A 245 -3.42 -26.31 9.06
CA PHE A 245 -4.33 -27.44 9.05
C PHE A 245 -3.53 -28.74 9.01
N ASP A 246 -3.55 -29.51 10.10
CA ASP A 246 -2.88 -30.82 10.18
C ASP A 246 -3.68 -31.88 9.42
N THR A 247 -3.64 -31.81 8.08
CA THR A 247 -4.35 -32.71 7.16
C THR A 247 -3.80 -34.14 7.14
N HIS A 248 -2.85 -34.46 8.03
CA HIS A 248 -2.38 -35.80 8.32
C HIS A 248 -2.91 -36.34 9.65
N GLY A 249 -2.73 -35.58 10.73
CA GLY A 249 -3.04 -36.01 12.10
C GLY A 249 -4.50 -35.79 12.51
N ASN A 250 -5.25 -34.95 11.81
CA ASN A 250 -6.63 -34.63 12.13
C ASN A 250 -7.56 -34.90 10.92
N SER A 251 -8.53 -35.79 11.11
CA SER A 251 -9.51 -36.17 10.07
C SER A 251 -10.39 -35.01 9.60
N ASP A 252 -10.62 -34.01 10.45
CA ASP A 252 -11.45 -32.85 10.12
C ASP A 252 -10.66 -31.73 9.44
N ALA A 253 -9.33 -31.77 9.48
CA ALA A 253 -8.49 -30.68 8.98
C ALA A 253 -8.66 -30.41 7.49
N GLY A 254 -9.00 -31.43 6.68
CA GLY A 254 -9.34 -31.23 5.26
C GLY A 254 -10.60 -30.40 5.08
N ASN A 255 -11.67 -30.69 5.84
CA ASN A 255 -12.90 -29.89 5.82
C ASN A 255 -12.66 -28.47 6.35
N GLN A 256 -11.84 -28.33 7.40
CA GLN A 256 -11.49 -27.02 7.94
C GLN A 256 -10.69 -26.17 6.93
N LEU A 257 -9.74 -26.78 6.21
CA LEU A 257 -9.00 -26.12 5.13
C LEU A 257 -9.94 -25.69 4.00
N LYS A 258 -10.85 -26.57 3.56
CA LYS A 258 -11.87 -26.27 2.56
C LYS A 258 -12.72 -25.06 2.97
N ASP A 259 -13.28 -25.09 4.17
CA ASP A 259 -14.17 -24.04 4.67
C ASP A 259 -13.43 -22.72 4.86
N PHE A 260 -12.16 -22.77 5.28
CA PHE A 260 -11.29 -21.60 5.36
C PHE A 260 -11.08 -20.97 3.99
N LEU A 261 -10.62 -21.74 3.01
CA LEU A 261 -10.35 -21.27 1.66
C LEU A 261 -11.61 -20.74 0.96
N ASN A 262 -12.77 -21.34 1.20
CA ASN A 262 -14.05 -20.88 0.63
C ASN A 262 -14.54 -19.54 1.19
N LYS A 263 -14.10 -19.15 2.40
CA LYS A 263 -14.42 -17.83 2.99
C LYS A 263 -13.56 -16.70 2.44
N ILE A 264 -12.47 -17.01 1.74
CA ILE A 264 -11.57 -16.00 1.16
C ILE A 264 -12.13 -15.50 -0.17
N SER A 265 -12.34 -14.20 -0.29
CA SER A 265 -12.86 -13.55 -1.50
C SER A 265 -12.23 -12.18 -1.69
N GLY A 266 -12.39 -11.60 -2.89
CA GLY A 266 -11.87 -10.28 -3.23
C GLY A 266 -10.38 -10.31 -3.58
N ASP A 267 -9.73 -9.14 -3.43
CA ASP A 267 -8.33 -8.94 -3.78
C ASP A 267 -7.40 -9.52 -2.71
N LYS A 268 -7.18 -10.84 -2.75
CA LYS A 268 -6.31 -11.58 -1.81
C LYS A 268 -5.31 -12.47 -2.54
N ILE A 269 -4.12 -12.58 -1.98
CA ILE A 269 -3.11 -13.56 -2.39
C ILE A 269 -3.08 -14.65 -1.30
N VAL A 270 -3.24 -15.91 -1.70
CA VAL A 270 -3.29 -17.06 -0.79
C VAL A 270 -2.04 -17.90 -0.99
N LEU A 271 -1.21 -17.99 0.04
CA LEU A 271 0.05 -18.71 0.01
C LEU A 271 -0.09 -20.02 0.78
N VAL A 272 0.31 -21.13 0.20
CA VAL A 272 0.22 -22.46 0.83
C VAL A 272 1.56 -23.15 0.77
N ALA A 273 1.95 -23.78 1.88
CA ALA A 273 3.11 -24.66 1.97
C ALA A 273 2.80 -25.89 2.84
N VAL A 274 3.09 -27.09 2.34
CA VAL A 274 2.98 -28.32 3.13
C VAL A 274 4.27 -28.59 3.89
N GLN A 275 4.14 -29.01 5.15
CA GLN A 275 5.25 -29.51 5.96
C GLN A 275 5.00 -30.98 6.36
N ASP A 276 6.04 -31.79 6.33
CA ASP A 276 6.05 -33.22 6.68
C ASP A 276 5.12 -34.07 5.81
N GLU A 277 3.81 -33.94 6.00
CA GLU A 277 2.77 -34.76 5.38
C GLU A 277 1.46 -33.98 5.31
N GLY A 278 0.84 -33.95 4.13
CA GLY A 278 -0.44 -33.27 3.91
C GLY A 278 -1.51 -34.08 3.17
N SER A 279 -1.19 -35.26 2.64
CA SER A 279 -2.00 -35.99 1.66
C SER A 279 -3.20 -36.73 2.26
N LYS A 280 -3.15 -37.12 3.54
CA LYS A 280 -4.11 -38.10 4.10
C LYS A 280 -5.58 -37.65 4.07
N TYR A 281 -5.86 -36.40 4.45
CA TYR A 281 -7.24 -35.87 4.55
C TYR A 281 -7.53 -34.67 3.65
N VAL A 282 -6.57 -34.23 2.82
CA VAL A 282 -6.71 -33.02 1.96
C VAL A 282 -7.73 -33.16 0.84
N LYS A 283 -8.11 -34.39 0.43
CA LYS A 283 -9.00 -34.61 -0.72
C LYS A 283 -10.31 -33.82 -0.66
N THR A 284 -10.84 -33.60 0.54
CA THR A 284 -12.06 -32.80 0.76
C THR A 284 -11.89 -31.31 0.42
N ALA A 285 -10.66 -30.80 0.39
CA ALA A 285 -10.32 -29.40 0.07
C ALA A 285 -9.90 -29.19 -1.40
N PHE A 286 -9.91 -30.24 -2.24
CA PHE A 286 -9.43 -30.14 -3.62
C PHE A 286 -10.12 -29.04 -4.42
N ASP A 287 -11.45 -28.98 -4.41
CA ASP A 287 -12.19 -27.95 -5.14
C ASP A 287 -11.85 -26.54 -4.66
N ALA A 288 -11.63 -26.36 -3.35
CA ALA A 288 -11.27 -25.06 -2.78
C ALA A 288 -9.83 -24.64 -3.14
N LEU A 289 -8.89 -25.58 -3.16
CA LEU A 289 -7.52 -25.36 -3.63
C LEU A 289 -7.48 -25.09 -5.14
N THR A 290 -8.26 -25.81 -5.93
CA THR A 290 -8.43 -25.55 -7.37
C THR A 290 -9.06 -24.18 -7.62
N ARG A 291 -10.04 -23.77 -6.80
CA ARG A 291 -10.57 -22.40 -6.82
C ARG A 291 -9.50 -21.36 -6.53
N MET A 292 -8.44 -21.67 -5.76
CA MET A 292 -7.31 -20.74 -5.58
C MET A 292 -6.33 -20.74 -6.76
N GLY A 293 -6.44 -21.68 -7.70
CA GLY A 293 -5.53 -21.84 -8.84
C GLY A 293 -4.63 -23.08 -8.76
N GLY A 294 -4.80 -23.93 -7.75
CA GLY A 294 -4.11 -25.22 -7.70
C GLY A 294 -4.59 -26.20 -8.77
N TYR A 295 -3.73 -27.11 -9.17
CA TYR A 295 -4.03 -28.13 -10.18
C TYR A 295 -3.39 -29.47 -9.80
N ASP A 296 -3.89 -30.57 -10.37
CA ASP A 296 -3.34 -31.93 -10.18
C ASP A 296 -3.05 -32.29 -8.71
N LEU A 297 -4.01 -31.99 -7.81
CA LEU A 297 -3.83 -32.17 -6.36
C LEU A 297 -3.76 -33.65 -5.94
N GLY A 298 -4.18 -34.57 -6.82
CA GLY A 298 -4.01 -36.00 -6.62
C GLY A 298 -2.55 -36.47 -6.74
N PHE A 299 -1.66 -35.61 -7.22
CA PHE A 299 -0.22 -35.87 -7.29
C PHE A 299 0.46 -35.84 -5.92
N LEU A 300 -0.08 -35.08 -4.96
CA LEU A 300 0.47 -34.96 -3.62
C LEU A 300 0.34 -36.29 -2.87
N ASP A 301 1.43 -37.07 -2.87
CA ASP A 301 1.52 -38.36 -2.20
C ASP A 301 1.97 -38.23 -0.73
N TYR A 302 2.02 -39.37 -0.04
CA TYR A 302 2.45 -39.41 1.36
C TYR A 302 3.85 -38.81 1.50
N ARG A 303 3.95 -37.71 2.27
CA ARG A 303 5.17 -36.90 2.45
C ARG A 303 5.70 -36.24 1.17
N GLY A 304 4.85 -36.01 0.17
CA GLY A 304 5.15 -35.09 -0.91
C GLY A 304 5.16 -33.64 -0.43
N SER A 305 5.80 -32.76 -1.20
CA SER A 305 5.80 -31.32 -0.98
C SER A 305 4.87 -30.61 -1.96
N TYR A 306 4.25 -29.52 -1.51
CA TYR A 306 3.28 -28.73 -2.24
C TYR A 306 3.35 -27.26 -1.83
N ALA A 307 3.60 -26.38 -2.80
CA ALA A 307 3.62 -24.94 -2.65
C ALA A 307 2.67 -24.29 -3.66
N LEU A 308 1.89 -23.29 -3.22
CA LEU A 308 0.94 -22.55 -4.07
C LEU A 308 1.01 -21.06 -3.76
N VAL A 309 1.06 -20.23 -4.81
CA VAL A 309 0.65 -18.83 -4.79
C VAL A 309 -0.68 -18.76 -5.53
N GLY A 310 -1.76 -18.55 -4.79
CA GLY A 310 -3.14 -18.61 -5.28
C GLY A 310 -3.88 -17.28 -5.19
N HIS A 311 -5.03 -17.21 -5.86
CA HIS A 311 -5.93 -16.06 -5.87
C HIS A 311 -7.40 -16.52 -5.90
N PRO A 312 -8.31 -15.93 -5.09
CA PRO A 312 -9.68 -16.42 -4.95
C PRO A 312 -10.61 -16.02 -6.10
N GLY A 313 -10.27 -15.01 -6.90
CA GLY A 313 -11.09 -14.54 -8.03
C GLY A 313 -11.06 -15.48 -9.23
N ASP A 314 -12.16 -15.55 -9.99
CA ASP A 314 -12.33 -16.50 -11.11
C ASP A 314 -11.26 -16.34 -12.20
N GLN A 315 -10.93 -15.09 -12.54
CA GLN A 315 -9.82 -14.76 -13.42
C GLN A 315 -8.52 -14.79 -12.61
N LYS A 316 -7.61 -15.71 -12.94
CA LYS A 316 -6.34 -15.85 -12.24
C LYS A 316 -5.34 -14.81 -12.72
N PRO A 317 -4.75 -14.00 -11.82
CA PRO A 317 -3.59 -13.19 -12.15
C PRO A 317 -2.43 -14.06 -12.64
N SER A 318 -1.54 -13.48 -13.44
CA SER A 318 -0.39 -14.18 -14.03
C SER A 318 0.62 -14.73 -13.02
N TYR A 319 0.61 -14.22 -11.78
CA TYR A 319 1.49 -14.69 -10.71
C TYR A 319 0.98 -15.98 -10.03
N VAL A 320 -0.26 -16.42 -10.31
CA VAL A 320 -0.79 -17.65 -9.73
C VAL A 320 0.02 -18.83 -10.24
N THR A 321 0.65 -19.57 -9.33
CA THR A 321 1.53 -20.68 -9.67
C THR A 321 1.56 -21.72 -8.57
N GLN A 322 1.90 -22.94 -8.94
CA GLN A 322 2.02 -24.09 -8.06
C GLN A 322 3.30 -24.85 -8.38
N VAL A 323 3.95 -25.38 -7.34
CA VAL A 323 5.03 -26.36 -7.46
C VAL A 323 4.72 -27.52 -6.52
N GLN A 324 4.89 -28.74 -7.00
CA GLN A 324 4.68 -29.95 -6.20
C GLN A 324 5.67 -31.05 -6.60
N SER A 325 6.09 -31.84 -5.62
CA SER A 325 6.99 -32.98 -5.80
C SER A 325 6.52 -34.16 -4.96
N LYS A 326 6.73 -35.37 -5.47
CA LYS A 326 6.52 -36.60 -4.71
C LYS A 326 7.50 -36.70 -3.54
N SER A 327 7.19 -37.56 -2.58
CA SER A 327 8.07 -37.84 -1.45
C SER A 327 9.52 -38.11 -1.88
N GLY A 328 10.46 -37.35 -1.31
CA GLY A 328 11.90 -37.49 -1.59
C GLY A 328 12.36 -36.82 -2.88
N GLN A 329 11.45 -36.14 -3.58
CA GLN A 329 11.73 -35.36 -4.79
C GLN A 329 11.52 -33.85 -4.59
N GLY A 330 11.09 -33.44 -3.39
CA GLY A 330 11.08 -32.04 -3.00
C GLY A 330 12.49 -31.53 -2.67
N PRO A 331 12.59 -30.34 -2.08
CA PRO A 331 11.52 -29.43 -1.66
C PRO A 331 10.78 -28.79 -2.85
N SER A 332 9.54 -28.36 -2.64
CA SER A 332 8.80 -27.52 -3.59
C SER A 332 8.98 -26.05 -3.22
N VAL A 333 9.60 -25.25 -4.10
CA VAL A 333 9.99 -23.86 -3.83
C VAL A 333 9.39 -22.90 -4.84
N ILE A 334 8.84 -21.79 -4.35
CA ILE A 334 8.38 -20.66 -5.18
C ILE A 334 9.06 -19.39 -4.64
N SER A 335 9.80 -18.68 -5.48
CA SER A 335 10.34 -17.36 -5.17
C SER A 335 9.99 -16.39 -6.28
N MET A 336 9.24 -15.32 -5.95
CA MET A 336 8.76 -14.36 -6.94
C MET A 336 8.47 -12.99 -6.33
N THR A 337 8.29 -12.00 -7.21
CA THR A 337 7.75 -10.69 -6.86
C THR A 337 6.34 -10.58 -7.43
N VAL A 338 5.36 -10.33 -6.56
CA VAL A 338 3.96 -10.18 -6.93
C VAL A 338 3.58 -8.70 -6.95
N PRO A 339 3.09 -8.15 -8.08
CA PRO A 339 2.57 -6.80 -8.10
C PRO A 339 1.29 -6.73 -7.27
N LEU A 340 1.18 -5.69 -6.44
CA LEU A 340 -0.06 -5.40 -5.73
C LEU A 340 -1.12 -4.91 -6.71
N THR A 341 -2.36 -5.30 -6.46
CA THR A 341 -3.53 -4.84 -7.19
C THR A 341 -3.65 -3.33 -7.01
N ILE A 342 -3.62 -2.60 -8.13
CA ILE A 342 -3.92 -1.17 -8.13
C ILE A 342 -5.34 -1.01 -7.63
N SER A 343 -5.52 -0.30 -6.51
CA SER A 343 -6.84 -0.01 -5.98
C SER A 343 -7.64 0.67 -7.09
N ARG A 344 -8.69 0.02 -7.58
CA ARG A 344 -9.72 0.67 -8.41
C ARG A 344 -10.55 1.55 -7.48
N LEU A 345 -9.95 2.60 -6.93
CA LEU A 345 -10.71 3.68 -6.33
C LEU A 345 -11.49 4.34 -7.47
N CYS A 346 -12.78 3.99 -7.51
CA CYS A 346 -13.87 4.60 -8.26
C CYS A 346 -13.48 5.20 -9.62
N ASN A 347 -13.78 4.48 -10.70
CA ASN A 347 -14.17 5.19 -11.92
C ASN A 347 -15.45 5.98 -11.58
N CYS A 348 -15.44 7.24 -12.01
CA CYS A 348 -16.31 8.35 -11.63
C CYS A 348 -17.80 8.03 -11.52
#